data_AF-A0A2N6CR55-F1
#
_entry.id   AF-A0A2N6CR55-F1
#
_cell.length_a   1.000
_cell.length_b   1.000
_cell.length_c   1.000
_cell.angle_alpha   90.00
_cell.angle_beta   90.00
_cell.angle_gamma   90.00
#
_symmetry.space_group_name_H-M   'P 1'
#
loop_
_entity.id
_entity.type
_entity.pdbx_description
1 polymer ?
#
loop_
_entity_poly.entity_id
_entity_poly.type
_entity_poly.pdbx_seq_one_letter_code
_entity_poly.pdbx_strand_id
1 'polypeptide(L)'
;MMKKVQKGFTLIELMIVVAIIGILAAIAIPAYQDYTIRSQVSEGLNLAGAVKAAVAERYSQTGVWPTTLTELGIVDAGGAETPPTGKYVTSVDMVGPGTIQITYGNQANAAIAAETLALQAFLSPNQDLVWR
;
A
#
# COMPACT_ATOMS: atom_id res chain seq x y z
N MET A 1 14.41 58.75 -27.75
CA MET A 1 14.13 57.63 -26.82
C MET A 1 13.57 56.48 -27.65
N MET A 2 14.36 55.47 -28.02
CA MET A 2 13.86 54.33 -28.81
C MET A 2 12.96 53.44 -27.94
N LYS A 3 11.67 53.33 -28.29
CA LYS A 3 10.78 52.30 -27.73
C LYS A 3 11.25 50.94 -28.25
N LYS A 4 11.80 50.10 -27.37
CA LYS A 4 11.99 48.68 -27.67
C LYS A 4 10.60 48.06 -27.89
N VAL A 5 10.34 47.58 -29.11
CA VAL A 5 9.13 46.82 -29.41
C VAL A 5 9.27 45.47 -28.68
N GLN A 6 8.39 45.21 -27.71
CA GLN A 6 8.32 43.88 -27.11
C GLN A 6 7.85 42.89 -28.18
N LYS A 7 8.71 41.93 -28.53
CA LYS A 7 8.31 40.78 -29.34
C LYS A 7 7.43 39.88 -28.46
N GLY A 8 6.16 39.75 -28.82
CA GLY A 8 5.23 38.80 -28.20
C GLY A 8 5.51 37.37 -28.65
N PHE A 9 5.03 36.41 -27.87
CA PHE A 9 5.05 34.98 -28.21
C PHE A 9 4.08 34.70 -29.37
N THR A 10 4.45 33.81 -30.29
CA THR A 10 3.55 33.40 -31.39
C THR A 10 2.60 32.29 -30.92
N LEU A 11 1.41 32.24 -31.53
CA LEU A 11 0.47 31.14 -31.28
C LEU A 11 1.06 29.77 -31.65
N ILE A 12 1.90 29.72 -32.69
CA ILE A 12 2.56 28.49 -33.13
C ILE A 12 3.54 27.99 -32.06
N GLU A 13 4.35 28.89 -31.49
CA GLU A 13 5.26 28.53 -30.38
C GLU A 13 4.48 27.99 -29.18
N LEU A 14 3.34 28.61 -28.84
CA LEU A 14 2.50 28.14 -27.74
C LEU A 14 1.94 26.74 -28.02
N MET A 15 1.45 26.49 -29.24
CA MET A 15 0.87 25.20 -29.64
C MET A 15 1.90 24.07 -29.60
N ILE A 16 3.14 24.32 -30.03
CA ILE A 16 4.22 23.32 -29.96
C ILE A 16 4.54 22.98 -28.51
N VAL A 17 4.61 23.98 -27.63
CA VAL A 17 4.86 23.76 -26.18
C VAL A 17 3.75 22.90 -25.56
N VAL A 18 2.49 23.21 -25.85
CA VAL A 18 1.34 22.42 -25.35
C VAL A 18 1.38 20.99 -25.88
N ALA A 19 1.74 20.79 -27.15
CA ALA A 19 1.86 19.46 -27.74
C ALA A 19 2.95 18.62 -27.04
N ILE A 20 4.12 19.21 -26.78
CA ILE A 20 5.22 18.52 -26.07
C ILE A 20 4.80 18.19 -24.63
N ILE A 21 4.20 19.15 -23.91
CA ILE A 21 3.70 18.90 -22.54
C ILE A 21 2.64 17.80 -22.54
N GLY A 22 1.76 17.75 -23.54
CA GLY A 22 0.76 16.69 -23.68
C GLY A 22 1.37 15.30 -23.80
N ILE A 23 2.41 15.14 -24.64
CA ILE A 23 3.13 13.86 -24.78
C ILE A 23 3.83 13.47 -23.47
N LEU A 24 4.51 14.42 -22.83
CA LEU A 24 5.20 14.16 -21.56
C LEU A 24 4.21 13.78 -20.45
N ALA A 25 3.07 14.47 -20.36
CA ALA A 25 2.04 14.19 -19.37
C ALA A 25 1.42 12.80 -19.55
N ALA A 26 1.19 12.36 -20.80
CA ALA A 26 0.64 11.04 -21.09
C ALA A 26 1.53 9.89 -20.58
N ILE A 27 2.85 10.08 -20.57
CA ILE A 27 3.81 9.08 -20.04
C ILE A 27 4.03 9.27 -18.54
N ALA A 28 4.16 10.51 -18.07
CA ALA A 28 4.53 10.82 -16.70
C ALA A 28 3.40 10.54 -15.70
N ILE A 29 2.14 10.79 -16.07
CA ILE A 29 1.00 10.62 -15.15
C ILE A 29 0.84 9.15 -14.72
N PRO A 30 0.77 8.15 -15.64
CA PRO A 30 0.68 6.75 -15.24
C PRO A 30 1.89 6.29 -14.43
N ALA A 31 3.10 6.69 -14.81
CA ALA A 31 4.31 6.32 -14.08
C ALA A 31 4.34 6.89 -12.65
N TYR A 32 3.89 8.12 -12.46
CA TYR A 32 3.76 8.73 -11.13
C TYR A 32 2.67 8.05 -10.31
N GLN A 33 1.53 7.72 -10.91
CA GLN A 33 0.46 6.96 -10.25
C GLN A 33 0.98 5.61 -9.75
N ASP A 34 1.67 4.85 -10.59
CA ASP A 34 2.30 3.58 -10.23
C ASP A 34 3.29 3.73 -9.06
N TYR A 35 4.12 4.77 -9.07
CA TYR A 35 5.05 5.04 -7.97
C TYR A 35 4.30 5.32 -6.67
N THR A 36 3.26 6.16 -6.70
CA THR A 36 2.45 6.45 -5.52
C THR A 36 1.73 5.20 -5.02
N ILE A 37 1.19 4.36 -5.90
CA ILE A 37 0.54 3.09 -5.56
C ILE A 37 1.52 2.16 -4.86
N ARG A 38 2.75 1.98 -5.38
CA ARG A 38 3.78 1.16 -4.71
C ARG A 38 4.11 1.67 -3.31
N SER A 39 4.15 2.98 -3.12
CA SER A 39 4.33 3.58 -1.79
C SER A 39 3.16 3.28 -0.85
N GLN A 40 1.93 3.33 -1.35
CA GLN A 40 0.72 3.01 -0.58
C GLN A 40 0.68 1.52 -0.19
N VAL A 41 1.02 0.63 -1.12
CA VAL A 41 1.13 -0.82 -0.86
C VAL A 41 2.17 -1.10 0.22
N SER A 42 3.31 -0.41 0.16
CA SER A 42 4.41 -0.55 1.14
C SER A 42 4.00 -0.13 2.56
N GLU A 43 3.13 0.87 2.71
CA GLU A 43 2.56 1.21 4.03
C GLU A 43 1.82 0.02 4.64
N GLY A 44 1.00 -0.68 3.84
CA GLY A 44 0.28 -1.87 4.29
C GLY A 44 1.20 -3.00 4.71
N LEU A 45 2.28 -3.24 3.95
CA LEU A 45 3.29 -4.23 4.32
C LEU A 45 4.01 -3.86 5.63
N ASN A 46 4.27 -2.57 5.87
CA ASN A 46 4.87 -2.10 7.12
C ASN A 46 3.92 -2.29 8.31
N LEU A 47 2.63 -1.95 8.15
CA LEU A 47 1.61 -2.17 9.18
C LEU A 47 1.45 -3.67 9.49
N ALA A 48 1.47 -4.52 8.48
CA ALA A 48 1.44 -5.97 8.65
C ALA A 48 2.68 -6.53 9.35
N GLY A 49 3.79 -5.80 9.41
CA GLY A 49 5.01 -6.23 10.10
C GLY A 49 4.78 -6.62 11.57
N ALA A 50 3.99 -5.84 12.30
CA ALA A 50 3.67 -6.13 13.70
C ALA A 50 2.81 -7.40 13.83
N VAL A 51 1.81 -7.57 12.96
CA VAL A 51 0.94 -8.75 12.93
C VAL A 51 1.74 -10.00 12.56
N LYS A 52 2.64 -9.90 11.57
CA LYS A 52 3.54 -11.01 11.17
C LYS A 52 4.40 -11.49 12.33
N ALA A 53 4.96 -10.56 13.11
CA ALA A 53 5.76 -10.91 14.28
C ALA A 53 4.93 -11.66 15.33
N ALA A 54 3.72 -11.16 15.63
CA ALA A 54 2.81 -11.82 16.57
C ALA A 54 2.38 -13.21 16.09
N VAL A 55 2.10 -13.37 14.79
CA VAL A 55 1.78 -14.68 14.18
C VAL A 55 2.94 -15.66 14.35
N ALA A 56 4.18 -15.23 14.09
CA ALA A 56 5.36 -16.05 14.24
C ALA A 56 5.59 -16.47 15.70
N GLU A 57 5.43 -15.55 16.64
CA GLU A 57 5.54 -15.84 18.08
C GLU A 57 4.47 -16.84 18.54
N ARG A 58 3.21 -16.60 18.17
CA ARG A 58 2.09 -17.49 18.52
C ARG A 58 2.32 -18.89 17.98
N TYR A 59 2.76 -19.01 16.74
CA TYR A 59 3.09 -20.29 16.13
C TYR A 59 4.25 -20.97 16.87
N SER A 60 5.31 -20.23 17.22
CA SER A 60 6.45 -20.77 17.96
C SER A 60 6.07 -21.30 19.35
N GLN A 61 5.07 -20.70 20.01
CA GLN A 61 4.63 -21.10 21.35
C GLN A 61 3.67 -22.30 21.32
N THR A 62 2.78 -22.35 20.31
CA THR A 62 1.64 -23.28 20.30
C THR A 62 1.72 -24.36 19.22
N GLY A 63 2.55 -24.16 18.19
CA GLY A 63 2.61 -25.00 17.00
C GLY A 63 1.38 -24.88 16.08
N VAL A 64 0.44 -23.99 16.40
CA VAL A 64 -0.81 -23.80 15.66
C VAL A 64 -0.84 -22.41 15.05
N TRP A 65 -1.25 -22.33 13.79
CA TRP A 65 -1.41 -21.05 13.11
C TRP A 65 -2.60 -20.29 13.69
N PRO A 66 -2.42 -19.02 14.08
CA PRO A 66 -3.52 -18.20 14.55
C PRO A 66 -4.52 -17.93 13.43
N THR A 67 -5.79 -17.78 13.77
CA THR A 67 -6.88 -17.48 12.82
C THR A 67 -7.52 -16.12 13.05
N THR A 68 -7.27 -15.50 14.20
CA THR A 68 -7.91 -14.24 14.63
C THR A 68 -6.89 -13.30 15.27
N LEU A 69 -7.19 -12.00 15.32
CA LEU A 69 -6.34 -11.02 16.01
C LEU A 69 -6.41 -11.17 17.54
N THR A 70 -7.51 -11.72 18.04
CA THR A 70 -7.69 -12.05 19.46
C THR A 70 -6.62 -13.04 19.94
N GLU A 71 -6.30 -14.05 19.14
CA GLU A 71 -5.25 -15.04 19.47
C GLU A 71 -3.84 -14.44 19.49
N LEU A 72 -3.67 -13.29 18.84
CA LEU A 72 -2.44 -12.50 18.80
C LEU A 72 -2.38 -11.44 19.92
N GLY A 73 -3.46 -11.27 20.69
CA GLY A 73 -3.58 -10.20 21.69
C GLY A 73 -3.73 -8.80 21.09
N ILE A 74 -4.10 -8.70 19.80
CA ILE A 74 -4.32 -7.42 19.11
C ILE A 74 -5.79 -7.04 19.28
N VAL A 75 -6.12 -6.65 20.51
CA VAL A 75 -7.48 -6.30 20.95
C VAL A 75 -7.45 -5.04 21.80
N ASP A 76 -8.60 -4.36 21.90
CA ASP A 76 -8.79 -3.28 22.85
C ASP A 76 -8.95 -3.77 24.29
N ALA A 77 -9.14 -2.84 25.22
CA ALA A 77 -9.36 -3.15 26.63
C ALA A 77 -10.67 -3.95 26.90
N GLY A 78 -11.60 -3.96 25.95
CA GLY A 78 -12.85 -4.72 25.98
C GLY A 78 -12.74 -6.10 25.32
N GLY A 79 -11.60 -6.43 24.72
CA GLY A 79 -11.37 -7.70 24.01
C GLY A 79 -11.89 -7.70 22.56
N ALA A 80 -12.29 -6.56 22.00
CA ALA A 80 -12.64 -6.45 20.59
C ALA A 80 -11.39 -6.32 19.74
N GLU A 81 -11.37 -6.95 18.57
CA GLU A 81 -10.22 -6.90 17.66
C GLU A 81 -9.96 -5.49 17.15
N THR A 82 -8.69 -5.08 17.19
CA THR A 82 -8.26 -3.75 16.73
C THR A 82 -7.28 -3.92 15.57
N PRO A 83 -7.76 -4.28 14.37
CA PRO A 83 -6.91 -4.42 13.20
C PRO A 83 -6.12 -3.12 12.97
N PRO A 84 -4.79 -3.19 12.76
CA PRO A 84 -4.00 -2.01 12.42
C PRO A 84 -4.58 -1.29 11.19
N THR A 85 -4.63 0.03 11.27
CA THR A 85 -5.12 0.90 10.19
C THR A 85 -4.08 1.98 9.89
N GLY A 86 -4.20 2.59 8.70
CA GLY A 86 -3.27 3.60 8.22
C GLY A 86 -3.93 4.62 7.31
N LYS A 87 -3.13 5.49 6.71
CA LYS A 87 -3.62 6.50 5.77
C LYS A 87 -4.20 5.88 4.51
N TYR A 88 -3.61 4.77 4.05
CA TYR A 88 -3.99 4.05 2.82
C TYR A 88 -4.53 2.64 3.07
N VAL A 89 -4.66 2.26 4.35
CA VAL A 89 -5.02 0.90 4.77
C VAL A 89 -6.20 0.97 5.72
N THR A 90 -7.30 0.31 5.35
CA THR A 90 -8.52 0.25 6.14
C THR A 90 -8.44 -0.80 7.24
N SER A 91 -7.77 -1.93 6.99
CA SER A 91 -7.51 -2.94 8.02
C SER A 91 -6.32 -3.83 7.65
N VAL A 92 -5.66 -4.35 8.69
CA VAL A 92 -4.77 -5.51 8.60
C VAL A 92 -5.33 -6.57 9.55
N ASP A 93 -5.92 -7.61 8.99
CA ASP A 93 -6.71 -8.59 9.75
C ASP A 93 -6.29 -10.02 9.44
N MET A 94 -6.73 -10.97 10.25
CA MET A 94 -6.56 -12.40 10.01
C MET A 94 -7.79 -12.93 9.26
N VAL A 95 -7.57 -13.60 8.13
CA VAL A 95 -8.66 -14.17 7.30
C VAL A 95 -8.63 -15.69 7.21
N GLY A 96 -7.69 -16.31 7.92
CA GLY A 96 -7.48 -17.74 7.92
C GLY A 96 -6.24 -18.11 8.72
N PRO A 97 -5.95 -19.42 8.86
CA PRO A 97 -4.80 -19.90 9.62
C PRO A 97 -3.49 -19.34 9.09
N GLY A 98 -2.86 -18.43 9.83
CA GLY A 98 -1.60 -17.79 9.46
C GLY A 98 -1.71 -16.85 8.26
N THR A 99 -2.94 -16.49 7.86
CA THR A 99 -3.21 -15.61 6.72
C THR A 99 -3.54 -14.21 7.21
N ILE A 100 -2.65 -13.27 6.93
CA ILE A 100 -2.89 -11.84 7.16
C ILE A 100 -3.44 -11.24 5.86
N GLN A 101 -4.55 -10.51 5.93
CA GLN A 101 -5.08 -9.73 4.83
C GLN A 101 -4.95 -8.24 5.13
N ILE A 102 -4.28 -7.53 4.24
CA ILE A 102 -4.24 -6.08 4.19
C ILE A 102 -5.37 -5.63 3.27
N THR A 103 -6.26 -4.76 3.76
CA THR A 103 -7.32 -4.14 2.96
C THR A 103 -6.94 -2.69 2.70
N TYR A 104 -6.71 -2.34 1.43
CA TYR A 104 -6.41 -0.96 1.05
C TYR A 104 -7.70 -0.15 0.94
N GLY A 105 -7.60 1.15 1.22
CA GLY A 105 -8.75 2.04 1.25
C GLY A 105 -8.40 3.42 1.81
N ASN A 106 -9.35 4.06 2.48
CA ASN A 106 -9.18 5.42 3.02
C ASN A 106 -8.81 6.43 1.93
N GLN A 107 -7.56 6.93 1.93
CA GLN A 107 -7.04 7.87 0.94
C GLN A 107 -6.22 7.18 -0.16
N ALA A 108 -6.31 5.84 -0.27
CA ALA A 108 -5.58 5.09 -1.28
C ALA A 108 -5.98 5.52 -2.69
N ASN A 109 -5.08 5.33 -3.65
CA ASN A 109 -5.37 5.55 -5.05
C ASN A 109 -6.58 4.70 -5.46
N ALA A 110 -7.49 5.26 -6.27
CA ALA A 110 -8.70 4.58 -6.72
C ALA A 110 -8.43 3.22 -7.37
N ALA A 111 -7.26 3.04 -8.00
CA ALA A 111 -6.86 1.77 -8.60
C ALA A 111 -6.64 0.64 -7.58
N ILE A 112 -6.44 0.96 -6.29
CA ILE A 112 -6.22 -0.04 -5.22
C ILE A 112 -7.16 0.11 -4.03
N ALA A 113 -8.06 1.09 -4.01
CA ALA A 113 -8.83 1.45 -2.81
C ALA A 113 -9.86 0.40 -2.35
N ALA A 114 -10.09 -0.65 -3.13
CA ALA A 114 -10.91 -1.81 -2.76
C ALA A 114 -10.15 -3.14 -2.90
N GLU A 115 -8.85 -3.07 -3.19
CA GLU A 115 -8.00 -4.23 -3.37
C GLU A 115 -7.46 -4.72 -2.03
N THR A 116 -7.12 -6.01 -1.97
CA THR A 116 -6.52 -6.63 -0.80
C THR A 116 -5.19 -7.30 -1.15
N LEU A 117 -4.32 -7.41 -0.15
CA LEU A 117 -3.08 -8.19 -0.24
C LEU A 117 -3.04 -9.18 0.91
N ALA A 118 -3.00 -10.47 0.58
CA ALA A 118 -2.86 -11.54 1.56
C ALA A 118 -1.38 -11.93 1.70
N LEU A 119 -0.95 -12.16 2.95
CA LEU A 119 0.34 -12.72 3.32
C LEU A 119 0.09 -14.01 4.10
N GLN A 120 0.50 -15.14 3.54
CA GLN A 120 0.33 -16.45 4.16
C GLN A 120 1.64 -16.92 4.78
N ALA A 121 1.62 -17.18 6.08
CA ALA A 121 2.71 -17.87 6.76
C ALA A 121 2.70 -19.37 6.42
N PHE A 122 3.88 -19.93 6.18
CA PHE A 122 4.07 -21.38 6.01
C PHE A 122 5.48 -21.78 6.45
N LEU A 123 5.67 -23.07 6.72
CA LEU A 123 6.99 -23.62 6.97
C LEU A 123 7.65 -24.08 5.67
N SER A 124 8.88 -23.65 5.45
CA SER A 124 9.72 -24.18 4.39
C SER A 124 10.08 -25.66 4.66
N PRO A 125 10.61 -26.40 3.68
CA PRO A 125 11.13 -27.75 3.92
C PRO A 125 12.21 -27.82 5.00
N ASN A 126 12.91 -26.71 5.27
CA ASN A 126 13.92 -26.60 6.33
C ASN A 126 13.33 -26.20 7.69
N GLN A 127 12.00 -26.16 7.81
CA GLN A 127 11.25 -25.69 8.98
C GLN A 127 11.42 -24.21 9.31
N ASP A 128 11.89 -23.40 8.35
CA ASP A 128 11.91 -21.95 8.51
C ASP A 128 10.53 -21.35 8.25
N LEU A 129 10.12 -20.37 9.06
CA LEU A 129 8.89 -19.62 8.81
C LEU A 129 9.11 -18.65 7.64
N VAL A 130 8.30 -18.80 6.59
CA VAL A 130 8.35 -18.00 5.37
C VAL A 130 6.96 -17.43 5.07
N TRP A 131 6.94 -16.27 4.41
CA TRP A 131 5.73 -15.58 3.97
C TRP A 131 5.63 -15.62 2.45
N ARG A 132 4.44 -15.90 1.92
CA ARG A 132 4.12 -15.80 0.49
C ARG A 132 2.88 -14.97 0.26
#